data_AF-A0A925MEH3-F1
#
_entry.id   AF-A0A925MEH3-F1
#
_cell.length_a   1.000
_cell.length_b   1.000
_cell.length_c   1.000
_cell.angle_alpha   90.00
_cell.angle_beta   90.00
_cell.angle_gamma   90.00
#
_symmetry.space_group_name_H-M   'P 1'
#
loop_
_entity.id
_entity.type
_entity.pdbx_description
1 polymer ?
#
loop_
_entity_poly.entity_id
_entity_poly.type
_entity_poly.pdbx_seq_one_letter_code
_entity_poly.pdbx_strand_id
1 'polypeptide(L)'
;MPIDHDRWELGTPVGLGGGPRAARSGSQVFGTGLSSTGRYRAVTTTSAKSPGIDLQGYVNVHLQYYRWLGVEDGYYDKATILANTTQVWQNYESPIEPKTSEVNHVDQEWRFQDVDLSRLTASGNIRLAFTLTSDLGFEGTGWNLDDVCLVGFAPLCGNHLREAGEACDDGNATSGDGCSAVCQREVDEVPEPMESGGCTTTRSGSPGLAGLALLSLGLIRRRRIKRHR
;
A
#
# COMPACT_ATOMS: atom_id res chain seq x y z
N MET A 1 -11.31 -36.12 11.68
CA MET A 1 -10.62 -35.04 12.44
C MET A 1 -11.70 -34.15 13.05
N PRO A 2 -11.47 -33.49 14.20
CA PRO A 2 -12.37 -32.42 14.64
C PRO A 2 -12.46 -31.38 13.53
N ILE A 3 -13.68 -31.00 13.15
CA ILE A 3 -13.88 -29.87 12.24
C ILE A 3 -13.57 -28.62 13.07
N ASP A 4 -12.65 -27.82 12.58
CA ASP A 4 -12.10 -26.67 13.31
C ASP A 4 -12.89 -25.42 12.88
N HIS A 5 -13.89 -25.07 13.68
CA HIS A 5 -14.87 -24.03 13.36
C HIS A 5 -14.26 -22.61 13.32
N ASP A 6 -13.04 -22.41 13.82
CA ASP A 6 -12.45 -21.08 14.02
C ASP A 6 -11.62 -20.59 12.82
N ARG A 7 -11.70 -21.30 11.67
CA ARG A 7 -10.79 -21.12 10.53
C ARG A 7 -11.42 -20.48 9.30
N TRP A 8 -10.56 -19.76 8.58
CA TRP A 8 -10.72 -19.47 7.16
C TRP A 8 -10.30 -20.69 6.34
N GLU A 9 -11.11 -21.07 5.36
CA GLU A 9 -11.00 -22.30 4.60
C GLU A 9 -11.12 -22.02 3.10
N LEU A 10 -10.43 -22.83 2.28
CA LEU A 10 -10.64 -22.87 0.84
C LEU A 10 -11.51 -24.09 0.53
N GLY A 11 -12.69 -23.89 -0.05
CA GLY A 11 -13.65 -24.99 -0.25
C GLY A 11 -14.77 -24.66 -1.23
N THR A 12 -15.44 -25.69 -1.72
CA THR A 12 -16.67 -25.54 -2.51
C THR A 12 -17.83 -25.16 -1.59
N PRO A 13 -18.47 -24.00 -1.79
CA PRO A 13 -19.58 -23.57 -0.94
C PRO A 13 -20.86 -24.33 -1.33
N VAL A 14 -21.58 -24.87 -0.34
CA VAL A 14 -22.78 -25.71 -0.55
C VAL A 14 -24.05 -25.17 0.12
N GLY A 15 -24.06 -23.88 0.48
CA GLY A 15 -25.23 -23.20 1.06
C GLY A 15 -25.45 -23.39 2.56
N LEU A 16 -24.46 -23.92 3.28
CA LEU A 16 -24.52 -24.11 4.74
C LEU A 16 -24.75 -22.76 5.45
N GLY A 17 -25.48 -22.78 6.56
CA GLY A 17 -25.81 -21.60 7.36
C GLY A 17 -26.70 -20.53 6.69
N GLY A 18 -26.98 -20.66 5.38
CA GLY A 18 -27.55 -19.58 4.54
C GLY A 18 -26.53 -18.91 3.60
N GLY A 19 -25.29 -19.42 3.53
CA GLY A 19 -24.22 -18.89 2.70
C GLY A 19 -24.39 -19.20 1.19
N PRO A 20 -23.36 -18.93 0.38
CA PRO A 20 -23.41 -19.17 -1.06
C PRO A 20 -23.61 -20.66 -1.37
N ARG A 21 -24.42 -20.97 -2.39
CA ARG A 21 -24.65 -22.34 -2.90
C ARG A 21 -23.68 -22.76 -4.01
N ALA A 22 -22.91 -21.80 -4.53
CA ALA A 22 -21.89 -21.97 -5.54
C ALA A 22 -20.90 -20.82 -5.42
N ALA A 23 -19.67 -21.04 -5.90
CA ALA A 23 -18.68 -19.97 -6.07
C ALA A 23 -19.20 -18.90 -7.04
N ARG A 24 -18.65 -17.68 -6.97
CA ARG A 24 -18.92 -16.64 -7.99
C ARG A 24 -18.33 -17.07 -9.32
N SER A 25 -17.15 -17.68 -9.27
CA SER A 25 -16.34 -18.16 -10.38
C SER A 25 -15.69 -19.50 -10.02
N GLY A 26 -15.46 -20.37 -11.01
CA GLY A 26 -14.86 -21.69 -10.75
C GLY A 26 -15.71 -22.58 -9.83
N SER A 27 -15.08 -23.19 -8.82
CA SER A 27 -15.72 -24.18 -7.93
C SER A 27 -15.30 -24.08 -6.45
N GLN A 28 -14.48 -23.11 -6.07
CA GLN A 28 -13.99 -22.94 -4.71
C GLN A 28 -14.01 -21.45 -4.33
N VAL A 29 -14.28 -21.17 -3.06
CA VAL A 29 -14.22 -19.83 -2.46
C VAL A 29 -13.35 -19.88 -1.22
N PHE A 30 -12.87 -18.72 -0.77
CA PHE A 30 -12.16 -18.59 0.49
C PHE A 30 -13.08 -17.96 1.53
N GLY A 31 -13.33 -18.62 2.66
CA GLY A 31 -14.32 -18.12 3.61
C GLY A 31 -14.36 -18.84 4.95
N THR A 32 -15.19 -18.33 5.85
CA THR A 32 -15.37 -18.84 7.21
C THR A 32 -16.42 -19.97 7.26
N GLY A 33 -16.10 -21.08 7.91
CA GLY A 33 -17.08 -22.13 8.22
C GLY A 33 -17.58 -22.98 7.04
N LEU A 34 -16.87 -22.98 5.90
CA LEU A 34 -17.24 -23.69 4.68
C LEU A 34 -17.42 -25.20 4.89
N SER A 35 -16.62 -25.81 5.75
CA SER A 35 -16.62 -27.25 6.04
C SER A 35 -17.47 -27.65 7.26
N SER A 36 -18.11 -26.68 7.93
CA SER A 36 -18.72 -26.86 9.26
C SER A 36 -20.24 -26.67 9.26
N THR A 37 -20.78 -25.78 10.09
CA THR A 37 -22.21 -25.39 10.11
C THR A 37 -22.54 -24.33 9.06
N GLY A 38 -21.53 -23.81 8.33
CA GLY A 38 -21.68 -22.64 7.47
C GLY A 38 -21.86 -21.34 8.24
N ARG A 39 -21.38 -21.29 9.49
CA ARG A 39 -21.44 -20.11 10.37
C ARG A 39 -20.07 -19.84 10.97
N TYR A 40 -19.77 -18.57 11.26
CA TYR A 40 -18.66 -18.24 12.16
C TYR A 40 -19.05 -18.53 13.61
N ARG A 41 -18.06 -18.59 14.48
CA ARG A 41 -18.24 -18.84 15.90
C ARG A 41 -18.21 -17.53 16.69
N ALA A 42 -19.06 -17.41 17.71
CA ALA A 42 -19.05 -16.33 18.69
C ALA A 42 -17.75 -16.28 19.52
N VAL A 43 -17.44 -15.10 20.06
CA VAL A 43 -16.31 -14.79 20.96
C VAL A 43 -14.95 -15.21 20.36
N THR A 44 -14.70 -14.80 19.11
CA THR A 44 -13.46 -15.12 18.39
C THR A 44 -12.89 -13.93 17.62
N THR A 45 -11.66 -14.07 17.14
CA THR A 45 -11.06 -13.18 16.16
C THR A 45 -10.25 -14.01 15.19
N THR A 46 -10.69 -14.06 13.93
CA THR A 46 -10.08 -14.91 12.90
C THR A 46 -9.79 -14.10 11.64
N SER A 47 -8.61 -14.31 11.02
CA SER A 47 -8.16 -13.51 9.87
C SER A 47 -7.62 -14.35 8.72
N ALA A 48 -8.06 -14.02 7.52
CA ALA A 48 -7.44 -14.38 6.25
C ALA A 48 -6.40 -13.31 5.87
N LYS A 49 -5.13 -13.68 5.67
CA LYS A 49 -4.03 -12.73 5.40
C LYS A 49 -3.35 -13.01 4.06
N SER A 50 -3.17 -11.98 3.24
CA SER A 50 -2.41 -12.07 1.99
C SER A 50 -0.91 -12.27 2.26
N PRO A 51 -0.09 -12.58 1.24
CA PRO A 51 1.33 -12.26 1.21
C PRO A 51 1.60 -10.75 1.36
N GLY A 52 2.87 -10.35 1.44
CA GLY A 52 3.25 -8.94 1.24
C GLY A 52 3.08 -8.54 -0.22
N ILE A 53 2.58 -7.34 -0.46
CA ILE A 53 2.21 -6.79 -1.76
C ILE A 53 2.96 -5.48 -1.94
N ASP A 54 3.76 -5.39 -3.00
CA ASP A 54 4.46 -4.16 -3.37
C ASP A 54 3.51 -3.21 -4.13
N LEU A 55 3.49 -1.95 -3.71
CA LEU A 55 2.72 -0.85 -4.31
C LEU A 55 3.62 0.20 -4.97
N GLN A 56 4.94 0.04 -4.93
CA GLN A 56 5.87 0.99 -5.55
C GLN A 56 5.61 1.12 -7.04
N GLY A 57 5.59 2.37 -7.53
CA GLY A 57 5.29 2.70 -8.91
C GLY A 57 3.80 2.78 -9.26
N TYR A 58 2.89 2.42 -8.36
CA TYR A 58 1.45 2.57 -8.56
C TYR A 58 0.91 3.82 -7.85
N VAL A 59 -0.07 4.48 -8.46
CA VAL A 59 -0.63 5.77 -8.01
C VAL A 59 -2.13 5.71 -7.70
N ASN A 60 -2.86 4.85 -8.41
CA ASN A 60 -4.24 4.50 -8.15
C ASN A 60 -4.29 2.99 -7.93
N VAL A 61 -4.77 2.53 -6.76
CA VAL A 61 -4.75 1.13 -6.34
C VAL A 61 -6.07 0.77 -5.68
N HIS A 62 -6.75 -0.25 -6.18
CA HIS A 62 -8.04 -0.71 -5.71
C HIS A 62 -8.02 -2.22 -5.41
N LEU A 63 -8.56 -2.61 -4.26
CA LEU A 63 -8.89 -4.00 -3.94
C LEU A 63 -10.28 -4.31 -4.47
N GLN A 64 -10.37 -5.20 -5.44
CA GLN A 64 -11.61 -5.63 -6.07
C GLN A 64 -11.86 -7.11 -5.78
N TYR A 65 -13.08 -7.46 -5.35
CA TYR A 65 -13.45 -8.83 -5.04
C TYR A 65 -14.96 -9.03 -5.05
N TYR A 66 -15.42 -10.28 -5.09
CA TYR A 66 -16.81 -10.62 -4.80
C TYR A 66 -16.96 -11.12 -3.37
N ARG A 67 -18.02 -10.65 -2.71
CA ARG A 67 -18.35 -10.92 -1.32
C ARG A 67 -19.68 -11.66 -1.19
N TRP A 68 -19.73 -12.59 -0.25
CA TRP A 68 -20.97 -12.98 0.42
C TRP A 68 -20.74 -12.88 1.93
N LEU A 69 -21.38 -11.91 2.58
CA LEU A 69 -21.24 -11.61 4.00
C LEU A 69 -22.57 -11.75 4.75
N GLY A 70 -22.56 -12.50 5.84
CA GLY A 70 -23.66 -12.63 6.79
C GLY A 70 -23.12 -12.47 8.22
N VAL A 71 -23.22 -11.28 8.80
CA VAL A 71 -22.65 -10.92 10.11
C VAL A 71 -23.63 -10.04 10.90
N GLU A 72 -23.53 -10.02 12.23
CA GLU A 72 -24.29 -9.06 13.05
C GLU A 72 -23.92 -7.61 12.69
N ASP A 73 -24.70 -6.66 13.19
CA ASP A 73 -24.37 -5.23 13.13
C ASP A 73 -22.93 -4.98 13.60
N GLY A 74 -22.22 -4.09 12.91
CA GLY A 74 -20.81 -3.74 13.18
C GLY A 74 -20.55 -3.15 14.56
N TYR A 75 -21.59 -2.83 15.33
CA TYR A 75 -21.47 -2.54 16.76
C TYR A 75 -21.04 -3.77 17.58
N TYR A 76 -21.55 -4.96 17.23
CA TYR A 76 -21.28 -6.23 17.90
C TYR A 76 -20.19 -7.03 17.18
N ASP A 77 -20.41 -7.37 15.91
CA ASP A 77 -19.50 -8.21 15.12
C ASP A 77 -18.85 -7.41 13.99
N LYS A 78 -17.53 -7.29 14.03
CA LYS A 78 -16.75 -6.45 13.12
C LYS A 78 -16.06 -7.28 12.04
N ALA A 79 -16.64 -7.25 10.85
CA ALA A 79 -15.99 -7.68 9.61
C ALA A 79 -15.16 -6.51 9.06
N THR A 80 -13.83 -6.61 9.12
CA THR A 80 -12.89 -5.53 8.75
C THR A 80 -11.90 -5.97 7.67
N ILE A 81 -11.47 -5.02 6.83
CA ILE A 81 -10.26 -5.18 6.00
C ILE A 81 -9.18 -4.26 6.58
N LEU A 82 -8.04 -4.84 6.91
CA LEU A 82 -6.84 -4.14 7.33
C LEU A 82 -5.78 -4.20 6.22
N ALA A 83 -5.11 -3.09 5.94
CA ALA A 83 -3.87 -3.04 5.18
C ALA A 83 -2.74 -2.73 6.17
N ASN A 84 -1.87 -3.70 6.44
CA ASN A 84 -0.97 -3.73 7.59
C ASN A 84 -1.76 -3.57 8.90
N THR A 85 -1.74 -2.38 9.51
CA THR A 85 -2.52 -2.01 10.71
C THR A 85 -3.62 -0.99 10.42
N THR A 86 -3.71 -0.47 9.19
CA THR A 86 -4.69 0.54 8.81
C THR A 86 -6.00 -0.12 8.38
N GLN A 87 -7.09 0.17 9.06
CA GLN A 87 -8.42 -0.22 8.58
C GLN A 87 -8.76 0.55 7.30
N VAL A 88 -9.17 -0.19 6.26
CA VAL A 88 -9.56 0.34 4.95
C VAL A 88 -11.04 0.11 4.65
N TRP A 89 -11.68 -0.84 5.33
CA TRP A 89 -13.12 -1.12 5.21
C TRP A 89 -13.64 -1.79 6.49
N GLN A 90 -14.92 -1.57 6.82
CA GLN A 90 -15.69 -2.43 7.75
C GLN A 90 -17.16 -2.55 7.32
N ASN A 91 -17.88 -3.54 7.88
CA ASN A 91 -19.34 -3.59 7.82
C ASN A 91 -19.98 -2.37 8.50
N TYR A 92 -21.25 -2.09 8.14
CA TYR A 92 -22.00 -1.01 8.77
C TYR A 92 -22.11 -1.24 10.28
N GLU A 93 -21.85 -0.19 11.05
CA GLU A 93 -21.96 -0.14 12.50
C GLU A 93 -23.03 0.90 12.85
N SER A 94 -24.10 0.46 13.50
CA SER A 94 -25.20 1.34 13.89
C SER A 94 -24.72 2.42 14.88
N PRO A 95 -25.34 3.61 14.87
CA PRO A 95 -25.04 4.65 15.84
C PRO A 95 -25.32 4.19 17.27
N ILE A 96 -24.46 4.63 18.19
CA ILE A 96 -24.61 4.35 19.63
C ILE A 96 -25.85 5.05 20.20
N GLU A 97 -26.24 6.20 19.66
CA GLU A 97 -27.42 6.95 20.08
C GLU A 97 -28.23 7.50 18.88
N PRO A 98 -29.53 7.19 18.76
CA PRO A 98 -30.25 6.18 19.54
C PRO A 98 -29.68 4.78 19.25
N LYS A 99 -29.43 3.98 20.29
CA LYS A 99 -28.90 2.62 20.10
C LYS A 99 -29.92 1.78 19.32
N THR A 100 -29.57 1.48 18.08
CA THR A 100 -30.33 0.56 17.22
C THR A 100 -29.63 -0.78 17.22
N SER A 101 -28.39 -0.87 16.69
CA SER A 101 -27.57 -2.09 16.67
C SER A 101 -28.31 -3.34 16.16
N GLU A 102 -29.21 -3.12 15.20
CA GLU A 102 -30.17 -4.10 14.65
C GLU A 102 -29.93 -4.33 13.14
N VAL A 103 -28.94 -3.65 12.54
CA VAL A 103 -28.71 -3.64 11.08
C VAL A 103 -27.66 -4.68 10.70
N ASN A 104 -28.03 -5.95 10.85
CA ASN A 104 -27.18 -7.07 10.47
C ASN A 104 -26.91 -7.05 8.96
N HIS A 105 -25.66 -7.31 8.57
CA HIS A 105 -25.28 -7.37 7.17
C HIS A 105 -25.61 -8.76 6.62
N VAL A 106 -26.53 -8.85 5.66
CA VAL A 106 -26.99 -10.12 5.07
C VAL A 106 -27.03 -10.03 3.54
N ASP A 107 -25.92 -10.42 2.88
CA ASP A 107 -25.87 -10.57 1.43
C ASP A 107 -26.71 -11.81 1.01
N GLN A 108 -27.55 -11.68 -0.03
CA GLN A 108 -28.35 -12.77 -0.62
C GLN A 108 -27.83 -13.26 -1.98
N GLU A 109 -26.76 -12.62 -2.46
CA GLU A 109 -26.07 -12.88 -3.72
C GLU A 109 -24.62 -12.41 -3.62
N TRP A 110 -23.77 -12.81 -4.56
CA TRP A 110 -22.39 -12.33 -4.63
C TRP A 110 -22.34 -10.84 -4.97
N ARG A 111 -21.93 -10.01 -4.01
CA ARG A 111 -21.79 -8.55 -4.15
C ARG A 111 -20.37 -8.21 -4.60
N PHE A 112 -20.23 -7.58 -5.76
CA PHE A 112 -18.95 -6.96 -6.14
C PHE A 112 -18.59 -5.85 -5.14
N GLN A 113 -17.34 -5.78 -4.73
CA GLN A 113 -16.78 -4.78 -3.82
C GLN A 113 -15.53 -4.17 -4.44
N ASP A 114 -15.40 -2.87 -4.29
CA ASP A 114 -14.24 -2.08 -4.69
C ASP A 114 -13.83 -1.21 -3.49
N VAL A 115 -12.57 -1.31 -3.07
CA VAL A 115 -12.01 -0.59 -1.93
C VAL A 115 -10.77 0.16 -2.37
N ASP A 116 -10.83 1.49 -2.32
CA ASP A 116 -9.71 2.38 -2.65
C ASP A 116 -8.57 2.26 -1.61
N LEU A 117 -7.40 1.86 -2.10
CA LEU A 117 -6.15 1.74 -1.36
C LEU A 117 -5.10 2.76 -1.83
N SER A 118 -5.44 3.68 -2.75
CA SER A 118 -4.51 4.62 -3.37
C SER A 118 -3.78 5.49 -2.35
N ARG A 119 -4.43 5.82 -1.22
CA ARG A 119 -3.83 6.50 -0.06
C ARG A 119 -2.67 5.74 0.62
N LEU A 120 -2.47 4.47 0.30
CA LEU A 120 -1.47 3.59 0.89
C LEU A 120 -0.24 3.34 0.00
N THR A 121 -0.25 3.81 -1.26
CA THR A 121 0.87 3.70 -2.22
C THR A 121 2.19 4.18 -1.62
N ALA A 122 2.16 5.29 -0.88
CA ALA A 122 3.30 5.85 -0.15
C ALA A 122 3.88 4.92 0.95
N SER A 123 3.19 3.85 1.33
CA SER A 123 3.70 2.84 2.29
C SER A 123 4.70 1.87 1.65
N GLY A 124 4.77 1.80 0.31
CA GLY A 124 5.61 0.88 -0.45
C GLY A 124 5.14 -0.57 -0.40
N ASN A 125 4.91 -1.16 0.78
CA ASN A 125 4.43 -2.54 0.93
C ASN A 125 3.22 -2.64 1.87
N ILE A 126 2.21 -3.40 1.46
CA ILE A 126 1.05 -3.73 2.31
C ILE A 126 0.85 -5.24 2.43
N ARG A 127 0.24 -5.66 3.54
CA ARG A 127 -0.39 -6.97 3.68
C ARG A 127 -1.87 -6.76 3.99
N LEU A 128 -2.75 -7.33 3.18
CA LEU A 128 -4.18 -7.31 3.40
C LEU A 128 -4.57 -8.38 4.42
N ALA A 129 -5.51 -8.06 5.30
CA ALA A 129 -6.12 -8.99 6.24
C ALA A 129 -7.64 -8.78 6.29
N PHE A 130 -8.41 -9.75 5.83
CA PHE A 130 -9.84 -9.84 6.09
C PHE A 130 -9.99 -10.45 7.47
N THR A 131 -10.60 -9.73 8.42
CA THR A 131 -10.70 -10.13 9.81
C THR A 131 -12.15 -10.08 10.25
N LEU A 132 -12.59 -11.13 10.92
CA LEU A 132 -13.87 -11.18 11.61
C LEU A 132 -13.61 -11.28 13.11
N THR A 133 -14.01 -10.25 13.84
CA THR A 133 -14.02 -10.20 15.31
C THR A 133 -15.47 -10.27 15.76
N SER A 134 -15.80 -11.21 16.64
CA SER A 134 -17.18 -11.42 17.08
C SER A 134 -17.34 -11.41 18.60
N ASP A 135 -18.51 -11.00 19.08
CA ASP A 135 -18.87 -10.98 20.49
C ASP A 135 -19.66 -12.24 20.91
N LEU A 136 -20.39 -12.20 22.04
CA LEU A 136 -21.25 -13.30 22.48
C LEU A 136 -22.70 -13.06 22.02
N GLY A 137 -23.08 -13.67 20.90
CA GLY A 137 -24.46 -13.54 20.44
C GLY A 137 -24.75 -14.27 19.15
N PHE A 138 -24.97 -13.50 18.09
CA PHE A 138 -25.38 -14.00 16.80
C PHE A 138 -24.22 -14.70 16.06
N GLU A 139 -24.53 -15.82 15.41
CA GLU A 139 -23.60 -16.51 14.52
C GLU A 139 -24.21 -16.53 13.12
N GLY A 140 -23.84 -15.58 12.27
CA GLY A 140 -24.21 -15.52 10.86
C GLY A 140 -23.34 -16.41 9.96
N THR A 141 -23.50 -16.31 8.64
CA THR A 141 -22.72 -17.10 7.65
C THR A 141 -21.25 -16.72 7.58
N GLY A 142 -20.89 -15.61 8.21
CA GLY A 142 -19.56 -15.01 8.17
C GLY A 142 -19.24 -14.52 6.78
N TRP A 143 -17.98 -14.62 6.40
CA TRP A 143 -17.44 -13.97 5.21
C TRP A 143 -16.95 -15.01 4.21
N ASN A 144 -17.45 -14.91 2.98
CA ASN A 144 -16.96 -15.67 1.83
C ASN A 144 -16.47 -14.67 0.77
N LEU A 145 -15.33 -15.01 0.16
CA LEU A 145 -14.57 -14.21 -0.77
C LEU A 145 -14.30 -15.02 -2.04
N ASP A 146 -14.46 -14.37 -3.19
CA ASP A 146 -14.12 -14.94 -4.49
C ASP A 146 -13.58 -13.85 -5.44
N ASP A 147 -12.86 -14.25 -6.49
CA ASP A 147 -12.22 -13.37 -7.48
C ASP A 147 -11.46 -12.18 -6.87
N VAL A 148 -10.67 -12.43 -5.81
CA VAL A 148 -9.92 -11.39 -5.09
C VAL A 148 -8.73 -10.90 -5.93
N CYS A 149 -8.81 -9.67 -6.41
CA CYS A 149 -7.84 -9.01 -7.25
C CYS A 149 -7.37 -7.69 -6.64
N LEU A 150 -6.10 -7.35 -6.85
CA LEU A 150 -5.59 -6.00 -6.63
C LEU A 150 -5.30 -5.38 -7.99
N VAL A 151 -5.95 -4.25 -8.27
CA VAL A 151 -5.80 -3.51 -9.52
C VAL A 151 -5.01 -2.24 -9.23
N GLY A 152 -3.96 -1.98 -10.02
CA GLY A 152 -3.11 -0.81 -9.85
C GLY A 152 -2.79 -0.16 -11.20
N PHE A 153 -2.81 1.17 -11.23
CA PHE A 153 -2.33 1.97 -12.36
C PHE A 153 -1.00 2.62 -11.98
N ALA A 154 -0.02 2.48 -12.87
CA ALA A 154 1.23 3.22 -12.83
C ALA A 154 1.09 4.50 -13.68
N PRO A 155 1.78 5.60 -13.33
CA PRO A 155 1.76 6.82 -14.14
C PRO A 155 2.43 6.58 -15.50
N LEU A 156 1.94 7.25 -16.54
CA LEU A 156 2.42 7.10 -17.92
C LEU A 156 3.20 8.33 -18.37
N CYS A 157 4.51 8.24 -18.28
CA CYS A 157 5.39 9.32 -18.72
C CYS A 157 5.23 9.66 -20.20
N GLY A 158 5.15 10.95 -20.50
CA GLY A 158 5.04 11.49 -21.85
C GLY A 158 3.60 11.62 -22.34
N ASN A 159 2.63 11.83 -21.44
CA ASN A 159 1.21 11.89 -21.77
C ASN A 159 0.61 13.32 -21.68
N HIS A 160 1.43 14.35 -21.42
CA HIS A 160 1.07 15.75 -21.16
C HIS A 160 0.31 16.00 -19.84
N LEU A 161 0.16 15.00 -18.98
CA LEU A 161 -0.51 15.06 -17.69
C LEU A 161 0.49 14.65 -16.61
N ARG A 162 1.11 15.61 -15.92
CA ARG A 162 2.04 15.28 -14.85
C ARG A 162 1.33 14.59 -13.68
N GLU A 163 1.44 13.27 -13.61
CA GLU A 163 0.78 12.39 -12.65
C GLU A 163 1.53 12.34 -11.30
N ALA A 164 0.92 11.68 -10.31
CA ALA A 164 1.59 11.45 -9.04
C ALA A 164 2.86 10.59 -9.24
N GLY A 165 3.95 10.92 -8.56
CA GLY A 165 5.24 10.23 -8.72
C GLY A 165 6.14 10.78 -9.84
N GLU A 166 5.62 11.58 -10.77
CA GLU A 166 6.40 12.16 -11.87
C GLU A 166 7.10 13.46 -11.45
N ALA A 167 8.40 13.60 -11.78
CA ALA A 167 9.17 14.82 -11.50
C ALA A 167 8.96 15.90 -12.58
N CYS A 168 8.56 15.49 -13.78
CA CYS A 168 8.21 16.28 -14.96
C CYS A 168 7.31 15.44 -15.86
N ASP A 169 6.67 16.07 -16.84
CA ASP A 169 6.16 15.43 -18.07
C ASP A 169 6.23 16.53 -19.15
N ASP A 170 6.81 16.24 -20.31
CA ASP A 170 6.92 17.17 -21.44
C ASP A 170 6.13 16.69 -22.68
N GLY A 171 5.29 15.67 -22.53
CA GLY A 171 4.43 15.14 -23.58
C GLY A 171 5.04 14.08 -24.48
N ASN A 172 6.23 13.59 -24.16
CA ASN A 172 6.80 12.45 -24.87
C ASN A 172 7.78 11.63 -23.99
N ALA A 173 8.35 10.56 -24.56
CA ALA A 173 9.27 9.66 -23.86
C ALA A 173 10.66 9.63 -24.52
N THR A 174 11.07 10.74 -25.14
CA THR A 174 12.46 10.98 -25.53
C THR A 174 13.29 11.26 -24.26
N SER A 175 14.60 11.41 -24.44
CA SER A 175 15.52 11.87 -23.41
C SER A 175 16.47 12.86 -24.06
N GLY A 176 16.86 13.89 -23.32
CA GLY A 176 17.63 15.05 -23.79
C GLY A 176 16.78 16.28 -24.12
N ASP A 177 15.48 16.27 -23.83
CA ASP A 177 14.52 17.36 -24.03
C ASP A 177 13.96 17.97 -22.74
N GLY A 178 14.42 17.50 -21.56
CA GLY A 178 14.17 18.11 -20.25
C GLY A 178 13.40 17.20 -19.29
N CYS A 179 12.63 16.25 -19.82
CA CYS A 179 12.09 15.13 -19.08
C CYS A 179 12.57 13.80 -19.68
N SER A 180 13.15 12.94 -18.85
CA SER A 180 13.56 11.61 -19.31
C SER A 180 12.37 10.70 -19.54
N ALA A 181 12.56 9.65 -20.35
CA ALA A 181 11.61 8.55 -20.59
C ALA A 181 11.07 7.82 -19.33
N VAL A 182 11.54 8.16 -18.13
CA VAL A 182 11.08 7.66 -16.81
C VAL A 182 10.62 8.79 -15.87
N CYS A 183 10.25 9.93 -16.46
CA CYS A 183 9.72 11.14 -15.83
C CYS A 183 10.57 11.68 -14.66
N GLN A 184 11.89 11.51 -14.77
CA GLN A 184 12.87 12.23 -13.98
C GLN A 184 13.32 13.47 -14.73
N ARG A 185 13.42 14.62 -14.05
CA ARG A 185 14.00 15.83 -14.62
C ARG A 185 15.45 15.56 -14.99
N GLU A 186 15.77 15.83 -16.24
CA GLU A 186 17.13 15.70 -16.72
C GLU A 186 17.96 16.86 -16.16
N VAL A 187 19.20 16.57 -15.77
CA VAL A 187 20.13 17.62 -15.37
C VAL A 187 20.78 18.08 -16.65
N ASP A 188 20.52 19.34 -17.04
CA ASP A 188 21.26 19.99 -18.12
C ASP A 188 22.73 20.11 -17.71
N GLU A 189 23.53 19.08 -17.98
CA GLU A 189 24.99 19.17 -17.97
C GLU A 189 25.38 19.96 -19.22
N VAL A 190 25.08 21.26 -19.21
CA VAL A 190 25.81 22.25 -19.99
C VAL A 190 27.22 22.24 -19.42
N PRO A 191 28.23 21.73 -20.14
CA PRO A 191 29.60 21.98 -19.74
C PRO A 191 29.78 23.49 -19.92
N GLU A 192 30.01 24.23 -18.83
CA GLU A 192 30.29 25.66 -18.96
C GLU A 192 31.38 25.84 -20.02
N PRO A 193 31.18 26.72 -21.02
CA PRO A 193 32.13 26.84 -22.10
C PRO A 193 33.48 27.22 -21.49
N MET A 194 34.49 26.38 -21.75
CA MET A 194 35.87 26.68 -21.36
C MET A 194 36.33 27.92 -22.14
N GLU A 195 36.11 29.10 -21.56
CA GLU A 195 36.56 30.41 -22.05
C GLU A 195 38.10 30.47 -22.04
N SER A 196 38.71 29.88 -23.05
CA SER A 196 40.13 30.00 -23.35
C SER A 196 40.38 31.22 -24.24
N GLY A 197 40.64 32.39 -23.64
CA GLY A 197 40.91 33.61 -24.41
C GLY A 197 41.16 34.85 -23.55
N GLY A 198 42.34 34.96 -22.95
CA GLY A 198 42.63 36.05 -22.02
C GLY A 198 43.01 37.39 -22.67
N CYS A 199 43.12 38.43 -21.84
CA CYS A 199 44.02 39.55 -22.10
C CYS A 199 44.63 40.07 -20.78
N THR A 200 45.95 39.94 -20.63
CA THR A 200 46.71 40.49 -19.50
C THR A 200 46.87 42.00 -19.60
N THR A 201 46.50 42.73 -18.54
CA THR A 201 47.10 44.04 -18.22
C THR A 201 47.90 43.95 -16.93
N THR A 202 49.21 43.71 -17.04
CA THR A 202 50.15 43.94 -15.95
C THR A 202 50.28 45.43 -15.67
N ARG A 203 49.84 45.90 -14.50
CA ARG A 203 50.22 47.23 -13.99
C ARG A 203 50.89 47.10 -12.63
N SER A 204 52.21 47.26 -12.63
CA SER A 204 53.04 47.36 -11.44
C SER A 204 52.80 48.68 -10.69
N GLY A 205 52.66 48.62 -9.35
CA GLY A 205 52.54 49.79 -8.49
C GLY A 205 52.33 49.44 -7.01
N SER A 206 53.44 49.26 -6.28
CA SER A 206 53.48 49.04 -4.82
C SER A 206 53.44 50.38 -4.04
N PRO A 207 53.53 50.43 -2.69
CA PRO A 207 53.10 49.48 -1.64
C PRO A 207 52.20 50.13 -0.56
N GLY A 208 51.60 49.33 0.33
CA GLY A 208 50.93 49.80 1.57
C GLY A 208 51.20 48.85 2.74
N LEU A 209 51.51 49.38 3.93
CA LEU A 209 52.09 48.65 5.08
C LEU A 209 51.10 48.33 6.21
N ALA A 210 51.48 47.34 7.05
CA ALA A 210 50.85 46.88 8.31
C ALA A 210 49.45 46.23 8.17
N GLY A 211 49.02 45.21 8.93
CA GLY A 211 49.61 44.36 9.99
C GLY A 211 48.56 43.26 10.34
N LEU A 212 48.81 42.23 11.16
CA LEU A 212 49.95 41.81 11.97
C LEU A 212 49.88 40.26 12.12
N ALA A 213 50.93 39.58 12.61
CA ALA A 213 50.98 38.11 12.67
C ALA A 213 50.40 37.50 13.96
N LEU A 214 49.80 36.30 13.86
CA LEU A 214 49.74 35.31 14.95
C LEU A 214 49.91 33.89 14.37
N LEU A 215 51.01 33.22 14.74
CA LEU A 215 51.24 31.81 14.42
C LEU A 215 50.65 30.89 15.51
N SER A 216 50.11 29.75 15.10
CA SER A 216 50.06 28.55 15.94
C SER A 216 50.55 27.33 15.16
N LEU A 217 51.68 26.75 15.60
CA LEU A 217 52.21 25.47 15.13
C LEU A 217 51.44 24.32 15.79
N GLY A 218 51.18 23.23 15.06
CA GLY A 218 50.29 22.15 15.57
C GLY A 218 50.50 20.73 15.01
N LEU A 219 51.73 20.37 14.62
CA LEU A 219 52.25 19.03 14.30
C LEU A 219 51.42 18.03 13.43
N ILE A 220 52.05 17.65 12.33
CA ILE A 220 51.79 16.44 11.53
C ILE A 220 52.10 15.17 12.34
N ARG A 221 51.24 14.14 12.28
CA ARG A 221 51.67 12.73 12.34
C ARG A 221 50.98 11.90 11.24
N ARG A 222 51.78 11.10 10.53
CA ARG A 222 51.38 10.28 9.38
C ARG A 222 51.61 8.78 9.66
N ARG A 223 50.72 7.92 9.12
CA ARG A 223 50.89 6.46 8.89
C ARG A 223 50.88 5.61 10.19
N ARG A 224 50.53 4.31 10.19
CA ARG A 224 50.58 3.29 9.11
C ARG A 224 49.34 2.39 9.01
N ILE A 225 49.15 1.88 7.80
CA ILE A 225 48.35 0.70 7.44
C ILE A 225 49.04 -0.59 7.94
N LYS A 226 48.27 -1.59 8.39
CA LYS A 226 48.55 -3.02 8.17
C LYS A 226 47.25 -3.80 7.93
N ARG A 227 47.31 -4.79 7.03
CA ARG A 227 46.21 -5.69 6.64
C ARG A 227 46.26 -7.02 7.41
N HIS A 228 45.15 -7.76 7.30
CA HIS A 228 44.98 -9.22 7.47
C HIS A 228 45.27 -9.83 8.85
N ARG A 229 44.23 -10.41 9.44
CA ARG A 229 43.98 -11.83 9.19
C ARG A 229 42.52 -12.07 8.83
#